data_AF-A0A2J7ZMP5-F1
#
_entry.id   AF-A0A2J7ZMP5-F1
#
_cell.length_a   1.000
_cell.length_b   1.000
_cell.length_c   1.000
_cell.angle_alpha   90.00
_cell.angle_beta   90.00
_cell.angle_gamma   90.00
#
_symmetry.space_group_name_H-M   'P 1'
#
loop_
_entity.id
_entity.type
_entity.pdbx_description
1 polymer ?
#
loop_
_entity_poly.entity_id
_entity_poly.type
_entity_poly.pdbx_seq_one_letter_code
_entity_poly.pdbx_strand_id
1 'polypeptide(L)'
;DADEYMMVSDPSYSSIPAVLRQYEHTAGAVVAHWLIMGSGGLFNRSAGQGMLATFTKCIASPNEHVKAIVHLDFASIGPTPHSFHYSGGRTGIRPGDNRTVGPGQPVLDRPTRQPLLLYHFYGAIGEYSSRIPRLRSGISGFTYKSLSQYQTLDRRAQDDCLLGARAAERVARRPRPVG
;
A
#
# COMPACT_ATOMS: atom_id res chain seq x y z
N ASP A 1 1.78 0.79 9.39
CA ASP A 1 0.80 1.85 9.08
C ASP A 1 -0.58 1.21 9.17
N ALA A 2 -1.53 1.80 9.92
CA ALA A 2 -2.87 1.23 10.10
C ALA A 2 -3.78 1.45 8.87
N ASP A 3 -3.37 2.36 7.98
CA ASP A 3 -4.11 2.76 6.79
C ASP A 3 -3.64 1.99 5.54
N GLU A 4 -2.68 1.07 5.66
CA GLU A 4 -2.05 0.35 4.54
C GLU A 4 -2.30 -1.16 4.59
N TYR A 5 -2.67 -1.74 3.45
CA TYR A 5 -2.88 -3.18 3.30
C TYR A 5 -2.15 -3.69 2.07
N MET A 6 -1.24 -4.63 2.26
CA MET A 6 -0.55 -5.29 1.16
C MET A 6 -1.28 -6.58 0.79
N MET A 7 -1.65 -6.73 -0.47
CA MET A 7 -2.43 -7.88 -0.96
C MET A 7 -1.83 -8.49 -2.21
N VAL A 8 -2.02 -9.79 -2.35
CA VAL A 8 -1.74 -10.51 -3.59
C VAL A 8 -2.88 -10.28 -4.58
N SER A 9 -2.60 -9.57 -5.66
CA SER A 9 -3.58 -9.26 -6.70
C SER A 9 -3.60 -10.30 -7.82
N ASP A 10 -2.47 -10.94 -8.12
CA ASP A 10 -2.39 -11.99 -9.14
C ASP A 10 -2.85 -13.35 -8.59
N PRO A 11 -3.90 -13.98 -9.16
CA PRO A 11 -4.44 -15.25 -8.69
C PRO A 11 -3.49 -16.44 -8.84
N SER A 12 -2.41 -16.33 -9.62
CA SER A 12 -1.41 -17.40 -9.75
C SER A 12 -0.59 -17.60 -8.46
N TYR A 13 -0.63 -16.64 -7.54
CA TYR A 13 0.03 -16.73 -6.24
C TYR A 13 -1.00 -16.94 -5.12
N SER A 14 -0.69 -17.89 -4.23
CA SER A 14 -1.56 -18.20 -3.08
C SER A 14 -1.32 -17.29 -1.87
N SER A 15 -0.19 -16.59 -1.80
CA SER A 15 0.21 -15.79 -0.63
C SER A 15 1.37 -14.84 -0.93
N ILE A 16 1.62 -13.86 -0.05
CA ILE A 16 2.78 -12.96 -0.15
C ILE A 16 4.10 -13.76 -0.16
N PRO A 17 4.34 -14.72 0.76
CA PRO A 17 5.53 -15.57 0.68
C PRO A 17 5.70 -16.28 -0.66
N ALA A 18 4.61 -16.71 -1.31
CA ALA A 18 4.69 -17.32 -2.63
C ALA A 18 5.24 -16.36 -3.70
N VAL A 19 4.89 -15.06 -3.61
CA VAL A 19 5.50 -14.02 -4.46
C VAL A 19 6.97 -13.82 -4.09
N LEU A 20 7.30 -13.71 -2.79
CA LEU A 20 8.65 -13.39 -2.32
C LEU A 20 9.69 -14.47 -2.65
N ARG A 21 9.31 -15.75 -2.62
CA ARG A 21 10.23 -16.88 -2.88
C ARG A 21 11.00 -16.77 -4.19
N GLN A 22 10.43 -16.13 -5.21
CA GLN A 22 11.09 -15.93 -6.50
C GLN A 22 12.29 -14.96 -6.43
N TYR A 23 12.37 -14.17 -5.35
CA TYR A 23 13.27 -13.03 -5.22
C TYR A 23 14.25 -13.15 -4.05
N GLU A 24 14.12 -14.16 -3.18
CA GLU A 24 14.94 -14.34 -1.97
C GLU A 24 16.44 -14.32 -2.28
N HIS A 25 16.86 -14.93 -3.38
CA HIS A 25 18.27 -15.05 -3.74
C HIS A 25 18.80 -13.93 -4.65
N THR A 26 17.95 -13.05 -5.17
CA THR A 26 18.34 -12.05 -6.18
C THR A 26 18.04 -10.61 -5.79
N ALA A 27 17.02 -10.37 -4.97
CA ALA A 27 16.60 -9.02 -4.58
C ALA A 27 17.14 -8.62 -3.20
N GLY A 28 17.32 -7.31 -3.01
CA GLY A 28 17.50 -6.71 -1.68
C GLY A 28 16.16 -6.28 -1.08
N ALA A 29 15.15 -6.07 -1.92
CA ALA A 29 13.78 -5.86 -1.50
C ALA A 29 12.78 -6.21 -2.61
N VAL A 30 11.55 -6.53 -2.25
CA VAL A 30 10.41 -6.62 -3.18
C VAL A 30 9.54 -5.38 -3.00
N VAL A 31 9.35 -4.61 -4.08
CA VAL A 31 8.59 -3.35 -4.03
C VAL A 31 7.15 -3.56 -4.48
N ALA A 32 6.22 -2.87 -3.82
CA ALA A 32 4.81 -2.82 -4.16
C ALA A 32 4.39 -1.37 -4.43
N HIS A 33 3.61 -1.20 -5.49
CA HIS A 33 3.02 0.09 -5.84
C HIS A 33 1.97 0.53 -4.83
N TRP A 34 1.99 1.82 -4.51
CA TRP A 34 1.04 2.44 -3.61
C TRP A 34 -0.21 2.85 -4.38
N LEU A 35 -1.33 2.19 -4.11
CA LEU A 35 -2.62 2.55 -4.66
C LEU A 35 -3.40 3.36 -3.62
N ILE A 36 -3.57 4.65 -3.90
CA ILE A 36 -4.35 5.55 -3.04
C ILE A 36 -5.83 5.27 -3.25
N MET A 37 -6.51 4.94 -2.15
CA MET A 37 -7.94 4.71 -2.08
C MET A 37 -8.62 5.92 -1.42
N GLY A 38 -9.60 6.48 -2.11
CA GLY A 38 -10.48 7.53 -1.60
C GLY A 38 -11.70 6.96 -0.89
N SER A 39 -12.45 7.84 -0.25
CA SER A 39 -13.71 7.53 0.43
C SER A 39 -14.85 7.19 -0.52
N GLY A 40 -14.78 7.65 -1.77
CA GLY A 40 -15.90 7.53 -2.71
C GLY A 40 -17.14 8.30 -2.25
N GLY A 41 -16.96 9.38 -1.46
CA GLY A 41 -18.06 10.14 -0.87
C GLY A 41 -18.63 9.52 0.42
N LEU A 42 -18.08 8.39 0.88
CA LEU A 42 -18.55 7.75 2.11
C LEU A 42 -18.20 8.60 3.33
N PHE A 43 -19.22 9.08 4.03
CA PHE A 43 -19.01 9.87 5.24
C PHE A 43 -18.63 9.01 6.45
N ASN A 44 -19.35 7.90 6.67
CA ASN A 44 -19.08 6.95 7.75
C ASN A 44 -19.18 5.51 7.22
N ARG A 45 -18.36 4.60 7.77
CA ARG A 45 -18.53 3.16 7.55
C ARG A 45 -19.52 2.57 8.54
N SER A 46 -20.25 1.56 8.10
CA SER A 46 -21.04 0.73 9.02
C SER A 46 -20.11 -0.14 9.87
N ALA A 47 -20.53 -0.42 11.11
CA ALA A 47 -19.77 -1.28 12.00
C ALA A 47 -19.49 -2.65 11.36
N GLY A 48 -18.23 -3.10 11.41
CA GLY A 48 -17.80 -4.38 10.86
C GLY A 48 -17.48 -4.38 9.35
N GLN A 49 -17.68 -3.28 8.63
CA GLN A 49 -17.23 -3.16 7.25
C GLN A 49 -15.70 -3.11 7.14
N GLY A 50 -15.12 -3.94 6.28
CA GLY A 50 -13.66 -4.00 6.04
C GLY A 50 -13.19 -3.02 4.97
N MET A 51 -11.99 -2.47 5.13
CA MET A 51 -11.43 -1.41 4.27
C MET A 51 -11.45 -1.76 2.77
N LEU A 52 -10.92 -2.95 2.41
CA LEU A 52 -10.77 -3.40 1.02
C LEU A 52 -12.09 -3.57 0.27
N ALA A 53 -13.17 -3.95 0.98
CA ALA A 53 -14.49 -4.14 0.38
C ALA A 53 -15.28 -2.82 0.31
N THR A 54 -14.96 -1.86 1.18
CA THR A 54 -15.70 -0.60 1.31
C THR A 54 -15.18 0.49 0.39
N PHE A 55 -13.86 0.66 0.31
CA PHE A 55 -13.25 1.74 -0.45
C PHE A 55 -12.75 1.19 -1.78
N THR A 56 -13.52 1.45 -2.84
CA THR A 56 -13.23 0.97 -4.19
C THR A 56 -12.82 2.09 -5.15
N LYS A 57 -12.93 3.36 -4.72
CA LYS A 57 -12.52 4.51 -5.51
C LYS A 57 -11.04 4.82 -5.31
N CYS A 58 -10.30 5.04 -6.39
CA CYS A 58 -8.85 5.25 -6.35
C CYS A 58 -8.39 6.36 -7.29
N ILE A 59 -7.17 6.86 -7.06
CA ILE A 59 -6.52 7.79 -7.97
C ILE A 59 -6.00 7.01 -9.19
N ALA A 60 -6.44 7.42 -10.39
CA ALA A 60 -6.10 6.80 -11.68
C ALA A 60 -4.58 6.71 -11.92
N SER A 61 -3.91 7.85 -11.73
CA SER A 61 -2.50 8.01 -12.01
C SER A 61 -1.67 7.20 -11.02
N PRO A 62 -0.65 6.44 -11.50
CA PRO A 62 0.28 5.78 -10.61
C PRO A 62 0.83 6.78 -9.59
N ASN A 63 0.72 6.41 -8.33
CA ASN A 63 1.52 7.07 -7.33
C ASN A 63 2.97 6.62 -7.55
N GLU A 64 3.88 7.57 -7.65
CA GLU A 64 5.32 7.31 -7.80
C GLU A 64 5.92 6.63 -6.56
N HIS A 65 5.22 6.72 -5.43
CA HIS A 65 5.62 6.10 -4.19
C HIS A 65 5.41 4.58 -4.25
N VAL A 66 6.45 3.88 -3.83
CA VAL A 66 6.42 2.45 -3.55
C VAL A 66 6.73 2.20 -2.08
N LYS A 67 6.30 1.06 -1.56
CA LYS A 67 6.83 0.51 -0.31
C LYS A 67 7.50 -0.83 -0.62
N ALA A 68 8.34 -1.30 0.29
CA ALA A 68 9.10 -2.52 0.06
C ALA A 68 9.01 -3.48 1.24
N ILE A 69 8.99 -4.77 0.93
CA ILE A 69 9.38 -5.84 1.85
C ILE A 69 10.88 -6.03 1.67
N VAL A 70 11.64 -5.73 2.71
CA VAL A 70 13.10 -5.62 2.65
C VAL A 70 13.76 -6.91 3.15
N HIS A 71 14.79 -7.37 2.43
CA HIS A 71 15.62 -8.50 2.85
C HIS A 71 16.78 -7.98 3.72
N LEU A 72 16.72 -8.24 5.03
CA LEU A 72 17.62 -7.60 5.99
C LEU A 72 19.11 -8.00 5.86
N ASP A 73 19.43 -9.14 5.23
CA ASP A 73 20.83 -9.46 4.93
C ASP A 73 21.45 -8.55 3.86
N PHE A 74 20.62 -7.82 3.09
CA PHE A 74 21.04 -6.96 1.98
C PHE A 74 20.51 -5.53 2.11
N ALA A 75 20.08 -5.16 3.31
CA ALA A 75 19.63 -3.80 3.60
C ALA A 75 19.67 -3.49 5.10
N SER A 76 19.86 -2.21 5.41
CA SER A 76 19.78 -1.67 6.76
C SER A 76 18.60 -0.71 6.90
N ILE A 77 17.99 -0.67 8.08
CA ILE A 77 16.90 0.26 8.38
C ILE A 77 17.46 1.68 8.38
N GLY A 78 16.76 2.60 7.71
CA GLY A 78 17.13 4.01 7.64
C GLY A 78 16.66 4.82 8.86
N PRO A 79 16.85 6.14 8.85
CA PRO A 79 16.50 7.01 9.98
C PRO A 79 14.99 7.11 10.24
N THR A 80 14.15 6.69 9.29
CA THR A 80 12.69 6.71 9.41
C THR A 80 12.09 5.34 9.11
N PRO A 81 10.87 5.04 9.60
CA PRO A 81 10.11 3.84 9.21
C PRO A 81 9.79 3.72 7.72
N HIS A 82 10.11 4.74 6.91
CA HIS A 82 9.88 4.79 5.47
C HIS A 82 11.16 4.81 4.64
N SER A 83 12.30 4.58 5.29
CA SER A 83 13.61 4.61 4.65
C SER A 83 14.42 3.39 5.04
N PHE A 84 15.22 2.89 4.11
CA PHE A 84 16.21 1.85 4.30
C PHE A 84 17.32 2.05 3.26
N HIS A 85 18.47 1.44 3.49
CA HIS A 85 19.62 1.51 2.59
C HIS A 85 19.99 0.11 2.12
N TYR A 86 20.10 -0.07 0.81
CA TYR A 86 20.58 -1.33 0.23
C TYR A 86 22.06 -1.56 0.56
N SER A 87 22.45 -2.83 0.67
CA SER A 87 23.84 -3.29 0.83
C SER A 87 24.10 -4.51 -0.06
N GLY A 88 25.38 -4.90 -0.20
CA GLY A 88 25.75 -6.12 -0.94
C GLY A 88 25.43 -6.07 -2.44
N GLY A 89 25.35 -4.88 -3.03
CA GLY A 89 25.08 -4.68 -4.45
C GLY A 89 23.66 -5.02 -4.91
N ARG A 90 22.73 -5.32 -4.00
CA ARG A 90 21.35 -5.64 -4.35
C ARG A 90 20.46 -4.40 -4.42
N THR A 91 19.35 -4.52 -5.14
CA THR A 91 18.35 -3.47 -5.30
C THR A 91 16.94 -3.98 -5.05
N GLY A 92 15.95 -3.09 -5.06
CA GLY A 92 14.54 -3.45 -5.08
C GLY A 92 14.17 -4.06 -6.42
N ILE A 93 13.23 -4.99 -6.41
CA ILE A 93 12.64 -5.59 -7.62
C ILE A 93 11.13 -5.44 -7.54
N ARG A 94 10.53 -5.00 -8.66
CA ARG A 94 9.08 -4.96 -8.84
C ARG A 94 8.59 -6.31 -9.34
N PRO A 95 7.71 -7.02 -8.60
CA PRO A 95 7.15 -8.28 -9.07
C PRO A 95 6.35 -8.10 -10.35
N GLY A 96 6.41 -9.11 -11.22
CA GLY A 96 5.64 -9.16 -12.47
C GLY A 96 6.44 -8.77 -13.71
N ASP A 97 7.36 -7.79 -13.61
CA ASP A 97 8.23 -7.37 -14.72
C ASP A 97 9.71 -7.25 -14.35
N ASN A 98 10.06 -7.54 -13.10
CA ASN A 98 11.41 -7.55 -12.56
C ASN A 98 12.17 -6.22 -12.74
N ARG A 99 11.48 -5.09 -12.95
CA ARG A 99 12.14 -3.80 -12.98
C ARG A 99 12.79 -3.49 -11.64
N THR A 100 14.03 -3.01 -11.69
CA THR A 100 14.79 -2.69 -10.49
C THR A 100 14.50 -1.27 -9.99
N VAL A 101 14.59 -1.09 -8.67
CA VAL A 101 14.47 0.20 -7.99
C VAL A 101 15.66 0.37 -7.06
N GLY A 102 16.33 1.50 -7.17
CA GLY A 102 17.50 1.83 -6.36
C GLY A 102 17.83 3.32 -6.44
N PRO A 103 18.92 3.76 -5.80
CA PRO A 103 19.37 5.15 -5.89
C PRO A 103 19.51 5.60 -7.34
N GLY A 104 18.88 6.71 -7.70
CA GLY A 104 18.94 7.28 -9.06
C GLY A 104 18.12 6.54 -10.13
N GLN A 105 17.35 5.51 -9.77
CA GLN A 105 16.44 4.83 -10.70
C GLN A 105 15.13 5.63 -10.87
N PRO A 106 14.51 5.57 -12.06
CA PRO A 106 13.32 6.36 -12.34
C PRO A 106 12.14 5.97 -11.45
N VAL A 107 11.24 6.93 -11.28
CA VAL A 107 9.86 6.69 -10.87
C VAL A 107 9.33 5.47 -11.61
N LEU A 108 8.86 4.50 -10.84
CA LEU A 108 8.24 3.32 -11.43
C LEU A 108 6.88 3.69 -12.00
N ASP A 109 6.66 3.35 -13.27
CA ASP A 109 5.34 3.34 -13.87
C ASP A 109 4.43 2.30 -13.18
N ARG A 110 3.12 2.34 -13.47
CA ARG A 110 2.21 1.30 -12.99
C ARG A 110 2.48 0.00 -13.79
N PRO A 111 2.83 -1.14 -13.16
CA PRO A 111 3.05 -2.37 -13.92
C PRO A 111 1.74 -2.89 -14.54
N THR A 112 1.84 -3.51 -15.72
CA THR A 112 0.69 -4.12 -16.42
C THR A 112 0.14 -5.33 -15.66
N ARG A 113 1.01 -6.06 -14.93
CA ARG A 113 0.66 -7.14 -14.01
C ARG A 113 1.31 -6.86 -12.66
N GLN A 114 0.51 -6.91 -11.60
CA GLN A 114 0.96 -6.53 -10.26
C GLN A 114 0.67 -7.72 -9.36
N PRO A 115 1.64 -8.63 -9.13
CA PRO A 115 1.45 -9.73 -8.19
C PRO A 115 1.14 -9.23 -6.77
N LEU A 116 1.68 -8.06 -6.43
CA LEU A 116 1.57 -7.45 -5.12
C LEU A 116 1.18 -5.97 -5.27
N LEU A 117 0.20 -5.55 -4.47
CA LEU A 117 -0.26 -4.17 -4.38
C LEU A 117 -0.34 -3.73 -2.94
N LEU A 118 0.00 -2.46 -2.69
CA LEU A 118 -0.22 -1.83 -1.41
C LEU A 118 -1.37 -0.82 -1.52
N TYR A 119 -2.49 -1.11 -0.87
CA TYR A 119 -3.63 -0.22 -0.78
C TYR A 119 -3.46 0.72 0.39
N HIS A 120 -3.55 2.02 0.16
CA HIS A 120 -3.55 3.02 1.23
C HIS A 120 -4.85 3.79 1.27
N PHE A 121 -5.54 3.64 2.38
CA PHE A 121 -6.87 4.16 2.60
C PHE A 121 -6.79 5.43 3.41
N TYR A 122 -7.33 6.52 2.87
CA TYR A 122 -7.57 7.70 3.71
C TYR A 122 -8.76 7.50 4.67
N GLY A 123 -9.62 6.50 4.40
CA GLY A 123 -10.79 6.19 5.22
C GLY A 123 -12.02 7.03 4.84
N ALA A 124 -13.08 6.89 5.61
CA ALA A 124 -14.30 7.67 5.40
C ALA A 124 -14.11 9.12 5.86
N ILE A 125 -14.89 10.06 5.31
CA ILE A 125 -14.71 11.50 5.54
C ILE A 125 -14.80 11.85 7.03
N GLY A 126 -15.79 11.31 7.74
CA GLY A 126 -15.99 11.53 9.17
C GLY A 126 -14.88 10.91 10.03
N GLU A 127 -14.43 9.70 9.67
CA GLU A 127 -13.32 9.02 10.36
C GLU A 127 -12.03 9.84 10.24
N TYR A 128 -11.68 10.27 9.03
CA TYR A 128 -10.48 11.09 8.81
C TYR A 128 -10.57 12.44 9.51
N SER A 129 -11.70 13.13 9.37
CA SER A 129 -11.93 14.46 10.00
C SER A 129 -11.83 14.40 11.51
N SER A 130 -12.34 13.34 12.14
CA SER A 130 -12.24 13.15 13.60
C SER A 130 -10.82 12.78 14.07
N ARG A 131 -10.00 12.18 13.20
CA ARG A 131 -8.63 11.76 13.48
C ARG A 131 -7.64 12.93 13.46
N ILE A 132 -7.77 13.88 12.52
CA ILE A 132 -6.80 14.97 12.35
C ILE A 132 -6.52 15.74 13.66
N PRO A 133 -7.52 16.21 14.43
CA PRO A 133 -7.27 16.98 15.64
C PRO A 133 -6.51 16.19 16.71
N ARG A 134 -6.58 14.85 16.67
CA ARG A 134 -5.94 13.94 17.62
C ARG A 134 -4.51 13.60 17.23
N LEU A 135 -4.13 13.83 15.98
CA LEU A 135 -2.87 13.37 15.38
C LEU A 135 -1.96 14.56 15.04
N ARG A 136 -1.93 15.55 15.94
CA ARG A 136 -1.23 16.84 15.79
C ARG A 136 0.27 16.72 15.44
N SER A 137 0.89 15.58 15.70
CA SER A 137 2.33 15.33 15.44
C SER A 137 2.62 14.55 14.15
N GLY A 138 1.61 14.30 13.31
CA GLY A 138 1.78 13.52 12.07
C GLY A 138 1.83 12.01 12.33
N ILE A 139 1.48 11.23 11.30
CA ILE A 139 1.41 9.74 11.37
C ILE A 139 2.54 9.09 10.55
N SER A 140 3.29 9.87 9.77
CA SER A 140 4.29 9.36 8.82
C SER A 140 5.52 10.26 8.79
N GLY A 141 6.33 10.16 9.84
CA GLY A 141 7.70 10.67 9.91
C GLY A 141 7.87 12.19 9.95
N PHE A 142 7.24 12.96 9.05
CA PHE A 142 7.50 14.40 8.88
C PHE A 142 6.36 15.20 8.23
N THR A 143 5.21 14.60 7.90
CA THR A 143 4.11 15.29 7.21
C THR A 143 2.88 15.51 8.10
N TYR A 144 2.43 16.77 8.16
CA TYR A 144 1.15 17.14 8.74
C TYR A 144 0.02 16.61 7.84
N LYS A 145 -0.86 15.77 8.39
CA LYS A 145 -2.10 15.35 7.73
C LYS A 145 -3.14 16.47 7.91
N SER A 146 -3.69 17.00 6.82
CA SER A 146 -4.70 18.07 6.85
C SER A 146 -5.98 17.69 6.11
N LEU A 147 -7.09 18.34 6.47
CA LEU A 147 -8.38 18.08 5.83
C LEU A 147 -8.35 18.50 4.34
N SER A 148 -7.62 19.57 4.02
CA SER A 148 -7.47 20.03 2.64
C SER A 148 -6.68 19.05 1.78
N GLN A 149 -5.62 18.43 2.33
CA GLN A 149 -4.87 17.38 1.65
C GLN A 149 -5.77 16.17 1.37
N TYR A 150 -6.53 15.73 2.36
CA TYR A 150 -7.51 14.66 2.20
C TYR A 150 -8.53 14.97 1.12
N GLN A 151 -9.21 16.12 1.18
CA GLN A 151 -10.22 16.50 0.20
C GLN A 151 -9.66 16.56 -1.23
N THR A 152 -8.41 17.00 -1.37
CA THR A 152 -7.74 17.03 -2.67
C THR A 152 -7.50 15.63 -3.22
N LEU A 153 -7.02 14.71 -2.40
CA LEU A 153 -6.77 13.33 -2.82
C LEU A 153 -8.07 12.56 -3.06
N ASP A 154 -9.07 12.76 -2.20
CA ASP A 154 -10.38 12.15 -2.31
C ASP A 154 -11.10 12.58 -3.58
N ARG A 155 -11.07 13.88 -3.92
CA ARG A 155 -11.61 14.37 -5.21
C ARG A 155 -10.89 13.79 -6.42
N ARG A 156 -9.61 13.43 -6.31
CA ARG A 156 -8.86 12.78 -7.40
C ARG A 156 -9.14 11.28 -7.50
N ALA A 157 -9.72 10.67 -6.46
CA ALA A 157 -10.02 9.26 -6.42
C ALA A 157 -11.37 8.97 -7.09
N GLN A 158 -11.41 9.01 -8.42
CA GLN A 158 -12.66 8.84 -9.20
C GLN A 158 -12.80 7.46 -9.85
N ASP A 159 -11.68 6.74 -10.01
CA ASP A 159 -11.63 5.49 -10.76
C ASP A 159 -12.10 4.30 -9.92
N ASP A 160 -12.72 3.31 -10.58
CA ASP A 160 -13.12 2.06 -9.94
C ASP A 160 -11.95 1.05 -9.86
N CYS A 161 -11.35 0.96 -8.68
CA CYS A 161 -10.29 0.01 -8.34
C CYS A 161 -10.81 -1.20 -7.56
N LEU A 162 -11.40 -2.16 -8.28
CA LEU A 162 -12.01 -3.35 -7.67
C LEU A 162 -11.01 -4.47 -7.33
N LEU A 163 -9.74 -4.35 -7.73
CA LEU A 163 -8.74 -5.40 -7.47
C LEU A 163 -8.57 -5.70 -5.98
N GLY A 164 -8.65 -4.68 -5.12
CA GLY A 164 -8.53 -4.86 -3.66
C GLY A 164 -9.71 -5.60 -3.08
N ALA A 165 -10.93 -5.24 -3.49
CA ALA A 165 -12.16 -5.92 -3.08
C ALA A 165 -12.14 -7.40 -3.51
N ARG A 166 -11.80 -7.68 -4.78
CA ARG A 166 -11.67 -9.05 -5.30
C ARG A 166 -10.57 -9.85 -4.61
N ALA A 167 -9.43 -9.21 -4.29
CA ALA A 167 -8.38 -9.87 -3.53
C ALA A 167 -8.84 -10.23 -2.12
N ALA A 168 -9.64 -9.37 -1.48
CA ALA A 168 -10.18 -9.60 -0.14
C ALA A 168 -11.18 -10.78 -0.09
N GLU A 169 -11.93 -11.04 -1.17
CA GLU A 169 -12.82 -12.21 -1.28
C GLU A 169 -12.05 -13.54 -1.22
N ARG A 170 -10.78 -13.55 -1.68
CA ARG A 170 -9.94 -14.74 -1.69
C ARG A 170 -9.22 -15.01 -0.37
N VAL A 171 -9.11 -14.00 0.49
CA VAL A 171 -8.46 -14.16 1.78
C VAL A 171 -9.49 -14.66 2.79
N ALA A 172 -9.34 -15.91 3.22
CA ALA A 172 -10.18 -16.49 4.26
C ALA A 172 -10.17 -15.56 5.49
N ARG A 173 -11.34 -15.06 5.88
CA ARG A 173 -11.48 -14.28 7.11
C ARG A 173 -11.11 -15.20 8.27
N ARG A 174 -10.05 -14.87 9.01
CA ARG A 174 -9.83 -15.52 10.31
C ARG A 174 -11.10 -15.32 11.15
N PRO A 175 -11.65 -16.36 11.76
CA PRO A 175 -12.72 -16.20 12.74
C PRO A 175 -12.29 -15.15 13.76
N ARG A 176 -13.20 -14.24 14.15
CA ARG A 176 -12.90 -13.34 15.27
C ARG A 176 -12.62 -14.23 16.49
N PRO A 177 -11.58 -13.93 17.29
CA PRO A 177 -11.40 -14.59 18.57
C PRO A 177 -12.72 -14.47 19.34
N VAL A 178 -13.24 -15.61 19.80
CA VAL A 178 -14.39 -15.61 20.70
C VAL A 178 -13.87 -15.10 22.03
N GLY A 179 -14.28 -13.88 22.39
CA GLY A 179 -13.99 -13.25 23.68
C GLY A 179 -15.14 -13.45 24.63
#